data_AF-A0ABD1I557-F1
#
_entry.id   AF-A0ABD1I557-F1
#
_cell.length_a   1.000
_cell.length_b   1.000
_cell.length_c   1.000
_cell.angle_alpha   90.00
_cell.angle_beta   90.00
_cell.angle_gamma   90.00
#
_symmetry.space_group_name_H-M   'P 1'
#
loop_
_entity.id
_entity.type
_entity.pdbx_description
1 polymer ?
#
loop_
_entity_poly.entity_id
_entity_poly.type
_entity_poly.pdbx_seq_one_letter_code
_entity_poly.pdbx_strand_id
1 'polypeptide(L)'
;MEVCKNQNDEELRLLLELSETDHFLHKKKLLEDVGLNVESPVCIKSSSTPDQLNDLLNLLIKRARVINLNEVELYFSGDVVNLEHCVSPRNELEALHSVHEAINNSVSSESCTIKHIKRKLQEETVNRIHEVGNKFREETRVVGDSSVEKENSLLDWAVKNGMKTRLHIACVEGAGRGAIAKEDLKVGDVALEVPLSVIISIEFLHESDMFPIFQKIDGISEETMLLLWSMKEKHKNESKFRLYFDTLPENFNTGLSFGIDAVMALDGTLLLEEIVQAKEHLRTQYEELFPVLSDHFPCVFPSELYTWEQFLWACELWYSNSMKVIFPDGKLRTCLIPVASFLNHSTCPNIMHYGRIDACTNSLKFSLSRTCFSGEQCFLSYGNFSSSHLLTFYGFLPRGDNPYDIIPLDIDTAEDDEGSEVGPPASKWSSHMVRGTWLSKNHKIFHYGLPTPLLDHLRKARNPTCQPNTSTHELLETDLDVLGGLSSTFEGMMEALSDENQEDREIAGWDVKLATEFKSLQIKIMSSILAACDSGCKMLESELGKHTV
;
A
#
# COMPACT_ATOMS: atom_id res chain seq x y z
N MET A 1 -11.14 56.78 32.01
CA MET A 1 -10.36 55.59 32.39
C MET A 1 -11.26 54.38 32.21
N GLU A 2 -11.57 54.05 30.95
CA GLU A 2 -12.25 52.81 30.59
C GLU A 2 -11.22 52.01 29.83
N VAL A 3 -10.61 51.07 30.53
CA VAL A 3 -9.72 50.07 29.95
C VAL A 3 -10.65 49.12 29.20
N CYS A 4 -10.77 49.30 27.89
CA CYS A 4 -11.21 48.22 27.00
C CYS A 4 -10.29 47.03 27.26
N LYS A 5 -10.76 46.07 28.05
CA LYS A 5 -10.18 44.72 28.08
C LYS A 5 -10.46 44.11 26.71
N ASN A 6 -9.50 44.25 25.79
CA ASN A 6 -9.34 43.27 24.72
C ASN A 6 -9.05 41.93 25.42
N GLN A 7 -10.08 41.12 25.64
CA GLN A 7 -9.89 39.69 25.82
C GLN A 7 -9.34 39.19 24.48
N ASN A 8 -8.03 39.01 24.40
CA ASN A 8 -7.45 38.17 23.37
C ASN A 8 -8.08 36.78 23.56
N ASP A 9 -9.00 36.41 22.68
CA ASP A 9 -9.57 35.06 22.64
C ASP A 9 -8.38 34.12 22.40
N GLU A 10 -8.15 33.18 23.32
CA GLU A 10 -7.05 32.25 23.18
C GLU A 10 -7.37 31.28 22.03
N GLU A 11 -6.36 31.00 21.19
CA GLU A 11 -6.52 30.21 19.98
C GLU A 11 -5.57 29.01 19.99
N LEU A 12 -6.11 27.84 19.66
CA LEU A 12 -5.34 26.66 19.31
C LEU A 12 -5.08 26.68 17.80
N ARG A 13 -3.80 26.69 17.40
CA ARG A 13 -3.40 26.69 15.99
C ARG A 13 -2.94 25.29 15.60
N LEU A 14 -3.60 24.72 14.60
CA LEU A 14 -3.27 23.42 14.04
C LEU A 14 -2.81 23.61 12.59
N LEU A 15 -1.62 23.10 12.29
CA LEU A 15 -1.01 23.21 10.98
C LEU A 15 -0.73 21.81 10.44
N LEU A 16 -1.19 21.57 9.22
CA LEU A 16 -0.96 20.35 8.46
C LEU A 16 -0.33 20.75 7.14
N GLU A 17 0.99 20.64 7.05
CA GLU A 17 1.75 21.06 5.87
C GLU A 17 1.89 19.90 4.88
N LEU A 18 1.95 20.24 3.59
CA LEU A 18 2.49 19.33 2.60
C LEU A 18 4.00 19.21 2.85
N SER A 19 4.55 18.00 2.72
CA SER A 19 6.00 17.82 2.80
C SER A 19 6.69 18.68 1.74
N GLU A 20 7.80 19.34 2.09
CA GLU A 20 8.64 20.07 1.13
C GLU A 20 9.21 19.15 0.03
N THR A 21 9.26 17.84 0.29
CA THR A 21 9.68 16.80 -0.66
C THR A 21 8.53 16.20 -1.46
N ASP A 22 7.31 16.73 -1.34
CA ASP A 22 6.16 16.21 -2.08
C ASP A 22 6.27 16.65 -3.55
N HIS A 23 6.65 15.70 -4.41
CA HIS A 23 6.82 15.94 -5.84
C HIS A 23 5.47 16.13 -6.57
N PHE A 24 4.33 15.91 -5.91
CA PHE A 24 3.01 16.01 -6.52
C PHE A 24 2.46 17.44 -6.42
N LEU A 25 2.88 18.32 -7.33
CA LEU A 25 2.29 19.66 -7.58
C LEU A 25 0.74 19.65 -7.60
N HIS A 26 0.16 18.51 -7.97
CA HIS A 26 -1.27 18.25 -8.04
C HIS A 26 -2.02 18.31 -6.69
N LYS A 27 -1.40 17.90 -5.58
CA LYS A 27 -2.06 17.95 -4.27
C LYS A 27 -2.35 19.39 -3.84
N LYS A 28 -1.46 20.32 -4.16
CA LYS A 28 -1.65 21.75 -3.90
C LYS A 28 -2.88 22.29 -4.64
N LYS A 29 -3.00 21.96 -5.93
CA LYS A 29 -4.17 22.33 -6.72
C LYS A 29 -5.45 21.70 -6.18
N LEU A 30 -5.43 20.42 -5.80
CA LEU A 30 -6.60 19.75 -5.22
C LEU A 30 -7.05 20.40 -3.90
N LEU A 31 -6.10 20.83 -3.06
CA LEU A 31 -6.40 21.61 -1.86
C LEU A 31 -7.05 22.96 -2.20
N GLU A 32 -6.55 23.66 -3.23
CA GLU A 32 -7.15 24.91 -3.73
C GLU A 32 -8.58 24.70 -4.26
N ASP A 33 -8.79 23.64 -5.05
CA ASP A 33 -10.10 23.28 -5.63
C ASP A 33 -11.12 22.89 -4.54
N VAL A 34 -10.67 22.35 -3.41
CA VAL A 34 -11.49 22.06 -2.21
C VAL A 34 -11.67 23.32 -1.32
N GLY A 35 -11.04 24.44 -1.67
CA GLY A 35 -11.13 25.70 -0.92
C GLY A 35 -10.29 25.73 0.36
N LEU A 36 -9.27 24.87 0.46
CA LEU A 36 -8.39 24.73 1.62
C LEU A 36 -7.03 25.39 1.36
N ASN A 37 -6.73 26.48 2.07
CA ASN A 37 -5.41 27.11 1.98
C ASN A 37 -4.35 26.34 2.80
N VAL A 38 -3.39 25.75 2.09
CA VAL A 38 -2.30 24.91 2.61
C VAL A 38 -1.35 25.66 3.55
N GLU A 39 -1.26 26.97 3.48
CA GLU A 39 -0.29 27.75 4.27
C GLU A 39 -0.94 28.41 5.50
N SER A 40 -2.27 28.37 5.61
CA SER A 40 -2.98 28.94 6.74
C SER A 40 -3.19 27.91 7.86
N PRO A 41 -2.81 28.21 9.11
CA PRO A 41 -3.15 27.36 10.25
C PRO A 41 -4.66 27.42 10.49
N VAL A 42 -5.26 26.28 10.83
CA VAL A 42 -6.65 26.24 11.29
C VAL A 42 -6.66 26.72 12.75
N CYS A 43 -7.28 27.88 12.99
CA CYS A 43 -7.41 28.47 14.31
C CYS A 43 -8.71 28.04 14.98
N ILE A 44 -8.61 27.36 16.12
CA ILE A 44 -9.75 26.99 16.96
C ILE A 44 -9.79 27.94 18.15
N LYS A 45 -10.90 28.67 18.29
CA LYS A 45 -11.08 29.67 19.35
C LYS A 45 -11.55 29.01 20.63
N SER A 46 -11.20 29.61 21.78
CA SER A 46 -11.67 29.13 23.09
C SER A 46 -13.20 29.19 23.25
N SER A 47 -13.85 30.03 22.43
CA SER A 47 -15.29 30.25 22.38
C SER A 47 -16.07 29.31 21.45
N SER A 48 -15.41 28.39 20.74
CA SER A 48 -16.06 27.50 19.75
C SER A 48 -17.11 26.56 20.36
N THR A 49 -18.25 26.44 19.69
CA THR A 49 -19.31 25.48 20.08
C THR A 49 -18.92 24.03 19.71
N PRO A 50 -19.56 23.00 20.30
CA PRO A 50 -19.30 21.60 19.92
C PRO A 50 -19.47 21.33 18.42
N ASP A 51 -20.51 21.90 17.79
CA ASP A 51 -20.75 21.74 16.35
C ASP A 51 -19.64 22.38 15.51
N GLN A 52 -19.20 23.59 15.89
CA GLN A 52 -18.08 24.27 15.23
C GLN A 52 -16.77 23.49 15.37
N LEU A 53 -16.52 22.87 16.52
CA LEU A 53 -15.36 22.01 16.72
C LEU A 53 -15.39 20.79 15.81
N ASN A 54 -16.56 20.18 15.62
CA ASN A 54 -16.73 19.04 14.73
C ASN A 54 -16.54 19.43 13.26
N ASP A 55 -17.07 20.57 12.84
CA ASP A 55 -16.86 21.10 11.48
C ASP A 55 -15.38 21.41 11.21
N LEU A 56 -14.68 22.00 12.17
CA LEU A 56 -13.24 22.26 12.09
C LEU A 56 -12.43 20.95 12.03
N LEU A 57 -12.81 19.94 12.81
CA LEU A 57 -12.18 18.62 12.75
C LEU A 57 -12.41 17.95 11.39
N ASN A 58 -13.63 18.01 10.86
CA ASN A 58 -13.94 17.51 9.51
C ASN A 58 -13.08 18.22 8.44
N LEU A 59 -12.88 19.53 8.58
CA LEU A 59 -12.04 20.31 7.68
C LEU A 59 -10.57 19.86 7.74
N LEU A 60 -10.04 19.65 8.96
CA LEU A 60 -8.69 19.15 9.18
C LEU A 60 -8.50 17.74 8.60
N ILE A 61 -9.46 16.85 8.79
CA ILE A 61 -9.43 15.50 8.23
C ILE A 61 -9.47 15.55 6.69
N LYS A 62 -10.35 16.36 6.09
CA LYS A 62 -10.39 16.55 4.63
C LYS A 62 -9.05 17.04 4.08
N ARG A 63 -8.41 18.00 4.76
CA ARG A 63 -7.06 18.47 4.42
C ARG A 63 -6.02 17.35 4.54
N ALA A 64 -6.04 16.61 5.63
CA ALA A 64 -5.11 15.52 5.89
C ALA A 64 -5.26 14.36 4.88
N ARG A 65 -6.47 14.05 4.41
CA ARG A 65 -6.71 13.06 3.35
C ARG A 65 -5.94 13.42 2.09
N VAL A 66 -6.06 14.66 1.63
CA VAL A 66 -5.39 15.14 0.41
C VAL A 66 -3.87 15.12 0.55
N ILE A 67 -3.34 15.56 1.70
CA ILE A 67 -1.91 15.53 1.99
C ILE A 67 -1.35 14.09 1.89
N ASN A 68 -2.10 13.12 2.42
CA ASN A 68 -1.69 11.72 2.48
C ASN A 68 -2.09 10.88 1.25
N LEU A 69 -2.57 11.48 0.16
CA LEU A 69 -2.83 10.73 -1.07
C LEU A 69 -1.52 10.19 -1.65
N ASN A 70 -1.50 8.91 -2.02
CA ASN A 70 -0.47 8.40 -2.94
C ASN A 70 -0.85 8.63 -4.41
N GLU A 71 0.03 8.25 -5.32
CA GLU A 71 -0.15 8.47 -6.76
C GLU A 71 -1.43 7.82 -7.32
N VAL A 72 -1.69 6.56 -6.99
CA VAL A 72 -2.89 5.82 -7.42
C VAL A 72 -4.13 6.51 -6.83
N GLU A 73 -4.14 6.79 -5.54
CA GLU A 73 -5.27 7.47 -4.90
C GLU A 73 -5.52 8.85 -5.50
N LEU A 74 -4.46 9.62 -5.80
CA LEU A 74 -4.54 10.93 -6.43
C LEU A 74 -5.15 10.85 -7.83
N TYR A 75 -4.77 9.86 -8.64
CA TYR A 75 -5.34 9.62 -9.97
C TYR A 75 -6.87 9.45 -9.90
N PHE A 76 -7.35 8.67 -8.94
CA PHE A 76 -8.79 8.40 -8.78
C PHE A 76 -9.54 9.39 -7.88
N SER A 77 -8.86 10.29 -7.18
CA SER A 77 -9.46 11.29 -6.27
C SER A 77 -9.63 12.67 -6.92
N GLY A 78 -9.47 12.78 -8.25
CA GLY A 78 -9.53 14.05 -8.99
C GLY A 78 -10.86 14.82 -8.85
N ASP A 79 -11.93 14.19 -8.36
CA ASP A 79 -13.20 14.85 -8.08
C ASP A 79 -13.38 15.12 -6.58
N VAL A 80 -13.77 16.34 -6.21
CA VAL A 80 -14.06 16.77 -4.83
C VAL A 80 -15.07 15.85 -4.13
N VAL A 81 -16.00 15.26 -4.89
CA VAL A 81 -17.01 14.30 -4.38
C VAL A 81 -16.35 13.05 -3.78
N ASN A 82 -15.21 12.61 -4.32
CA ASN A 82 -14.49 11.45 -3.79
C ASN A 82 -13.72 11.78 -2.50
N LEU A 83 -13.51 13.05 -2.16
CA LEU A 83 -12.76 13.49 -0.97
C LEU A 83 -13.65 13.71 0.27
N GLU A 84 -14.97 13.79 0.10
CA GLU A 84 -15.89 13.94 1.24
C GLU A 84 -15.89 12.72 2.15
N HIS A 85 -15.55 11.55 1.61
CA HIS A 85 -15.54 10.27 2.30
C HIS A 85 -14.15 9.63 2.31
N CYS A 86 -14.05 8.51 3.02
CA CYS A 86 -12.87 7.65 3.07
C CYS A 86 -12.49 7.17 1.66
N VAL A 87 -11.33 7.62 1.15
CA VAL A 87 -10.76 7.25 -0.16
C VAL A 87 -10.26 5.81 -0.12
N SER A 88 -9.49 5.47 0.91
CA SER A 88 -9.05 4.12 1.26
C SER A 88 -8.99 4.00 2.78
N PRO A 89 -9.15 2.80 3.37
CA PRO A 89 -9.05 2.62 4.82
C PRO A 89 -7.70 3.13 5.35
N ARG A 90 -6.64 2.91 4.58
CA ARG A 90 -5.29 3.37 4.90
C ARG A 90 -5.19 4.90 4.88
N ASN A 91 -5.56 5.57 3.79
CA ASN A 91 -5.50 7.03 3.69
C ASN A 91 -6.33 7.69 4.80
N GLU A 92 -7.48 7.12 5.15
CA GLU A 92 -8.30 7.61 6.26
C GLU A 92 -7.58 7.51 7.60
N LEU A 93 -6.92 6.37 7.88
CA LEU A 93 -6.12 6.22 9.09
C LEU A 93 -4.94 7.19 9.09
N GLU A 94 -4.19 7.32 7.99
CA GLU A 94 -3.05 8.24 7.85
C GLU A 94 -3.48 9.69 8.09
N ALA A 95 -4.63 10.08 7.54
CA ALA A 95 -5.23 11.39 7.76
C ALA A 95 -5.58 11.63 9.22
N LEU A 96 -6.25 10.68 9.87
CA LEU A 96 -6.61 10.76 11.29
C LEU A 96 -5.36 10.79 12.20
N HIS A 97 -4.31 10.04 11.87
CA HIS A 97 -3.02 10.10 12.58
C HIS A 97 -2.36 11.46 12.46
N SER A 98 -2.27 11.99 11.23
CA SER A 98 -1.70 13.31 10.98
C SER A 98 -2.41 14.38 11.81
N VAL A 99 -3.74 14.32 11.86
CA VAL A 99 -4.56 15.22 12.68
C VAL A 99 -4.29 15.01 14.17
N HIS A 100 -4.27 13.76 14.63
CA HIS A 100 -4.02 13.43 16.04
C HIS A 100 -2.63 13.89 16.50
N GLU A 101 -1.60 13.69 15.67
CA GLU A 101 -0.23 14.15 15.92
C GLU A 101 -0.14 15.68 15.93
N ALA A 102 -0.76 16.36 14.96
CA ALA A 102 -0.82 17.83 14.95
C ALA A 102 -1.50 18.38 16.22
N ILE A 103 -2.57 17.74 16.68
CA ILE A 103 -3.22 18.08 17.95
C ILE A 103 -2.26 17.85 19.11
N ASN A 104 -1.53 16.73 19.16
CA ASN A 104 -0.59 16.43 20.24
C ASN A 104 0.58 17.42 20.30
N ASN A 105 1.16 17.75 19.16
CA ASN A 105 2.32 18.64 19.05
C ASN A 105 1.98 20.13 19.20
N SER A 106 0.69 20.50 19.11
CA SER A 106 0.25 21.88 19.32
C SER A 106 0.65 22.42 20.71
N VAL A 107 1.22 23.62 20.72
CA VAL A 107 1.60 24.33 21.96
C VAL A 107 0.32 24.70 22.71
N SER A 108 0.08 24.07 23.87
CA SER A 108 -1.06 24.45 24.70
C SER A 108 -0.78 25.75 25.44
N SER A 109 -1.71 26.72 25.37
CA SER A 109 -1.74 27.81 26.35
C SER A 109 -1.93 27.24 27.77
N GLU A 110 -1.56 28.00 28.81
CA GLU A 110 -1.78 27.55 30.20
C GLU A 110 -3.26 27.40 30.56
N SER A 111 -4.17 27.96 29.75
CA SER A 111 -5.62 27.96 29.96
C SER A 111 -6.23 26.56 30.02
N CYS A 112 -7.08 26.38 31.03
CA CYS A 112 -7.84 25.16 31.22
C CYS A 112 -8.82 24.87 30.07
N THR A 113 -9.36 25.91 29.41
CA THR A 113 -10.35 25.77 28.33
C THR A 113 -9.71 25.15 27.08
N ILE A 114 -8.55 25.66 26.66
CA ILE A 114 -7.83 25.14 25.48
C ILE A 114 -7.35 23.71 25.72
N LYS A 115 -6.89 23.39 26.93
CA LYS A 115 -6.55 22.01 27.31
C LYS A 115 -7.75 21.06 27.23
N HIS A 116 -8.93 21.53 27.65
CA HIS A 116 -10.17 20.75 27.54
C HIS A 116 -10.59 20.53 26.08
N ILE A 117 -10.49 21.56 25.23
CA ILE A 117 -10.78 21.47 23.78
C ILE A 117 -9.81 20.48 23.12
N LYS A 118 -8.50 20.60 23.38
CA LYS A 118 -7.47 19.69 22.88
C LYS A 118 -7.80 18.23 23.23
N ARG A 119 -8.15 17.96 24.48
CA ARG A 119 -8.53 16.60 24.92
C ARG A 119 -9.77 16.08 24.20
N LYS A 120 -10.82 16.91 24.03
CA LYS A 120 -12.01 16.52 23.27
C LYS A 120 -11.71 16.19 21.82
N LEU A 121 -10.87 16.99 21.15
CA LEU A 121 -10.46 16.72 19.77
C LEU A 121 -9.62 15.44 19.67
N GLN A 122 -8.77 15.15 20.64
CA GLN A 122 -8.04 13.89 20.72
C GLN A 122 -8.99 12.70 20.86
N GLU A 123 -9.91 12.76 21.83
CA GLU A 123 -10.93 11.73 22.08
C GLU A 123 -11.78 11.47 20.82
N GLU A 124 -12.26 12.52 20.17
CA GLU A 124 -13.06 12.41 18.95
C GLU A 124 -12.26 11.83 17.77
N THR A 125 -10.99 12.24 17.61
CA THR A 125 -10.14 11.71 16.54
C THR A 125 -9.86 10.22 16.75
N VAL A 126 -9.59 9.80 17.99
CA VAL A 126 -9.43 8.38 18.35
C VAL A 126 -10.72 7.60 18.13
N ASN A 127 -11.88 8.16 18.47
CA ASN A 127 -13.19 7.54 18.19
C ASN A 127 -13.36 7.28 16.69
N ARG A 128 -13.01 8.23 15.82
CA ARG A 128 -13.06 8.05 14.37
C ARG A 128 -12.07 6.98 13.87
N ILE A 129 -10.89 6.88 14.47
CA ILE A 129 -9.95 5.77 14.19
C ILE A 129 -10.60 4.42 14.54
N HIS A 130 -11.29 4.33 15.68
CA HIS A 130 -12.03 3.13 16.05
C HIS A 130 -13.18 2.81 15.07
N GLU A 131 -13.93 3.81 14.61
CA GLU A 131 -15.00 3.62 13.62
C GLU A 131 -14.46 3.05 12.30
N VAL A 132 -13.34 3.57 11.81
CA VAL A 132 -12.66 3.04 10.61
C VAL A 132 -12.24 1.60 10.84
N GLY A 133 -11.58 1.31 11.97
CA GLY A 133 -11.15 -0.05 12.32
C GLY A 133 -12.31 -1.04 12.44
N ASN A 134 -13.47 -0.62 12.95
CA ASN A 134 -14.67 -1.44 13.03
C ASN A 134 -15.32 -1.68 11.67
N LYS A 135 -15.34 -0.64 10.81
CA LYS A 135 -15.91 -0.72 9.46
C LYS A 135 -15.15 -1.70 8.55
N PHE A 136 -13.83 -1.77 8.70
CA PHE A 136 -12.94 -2.62 7.90
C PHE A 136 -12.31 -3.74 8.74
N ARG A 137 -13.03 -4.21 9.77
CA ARG A 137 -12.53 -5.26 10.66
C ARG A 137 -12.42 -6.59 9.92
N GLU A 138 -11.28 -7.25 10.05
CA GLU A 138 -11.07 -8.60 9.54
C GLU A 138 -11.28 -9.64 10.65
N GLU A 139 -12.14 -10.63 10.39
CA GLU A 139 -12.34 -11.73 11.32
C GLU A 139 -11.10 -12.62 11.40
N THR A 140 -10.57 -12.78 12.61
CA THR A 140 -9.46 -13.70 12.90
C THR A 140 -10.01 -15.02 13.40
N ARG A 141 -9.69 -16.11 12.70
CA ARG A 141 -9.98 -17.47 13.14
C ARG A 141 -8.67 -18.19 13.40
N VAL A 142 -8.36 -18.39 14.68
CA VAL A 142 -7.18 -19.15 15.11
C VAL A 142 -7.48 -20.63 14.94
N VAL A 143 -6.65 -21.32 14.17
CA VAL A 143 -6.76 -22.78 13.96
C VAL A 143 -6.09 -23.49 15.14
N GLY A 144 -6.83 -24.35 15.83
CA GLY A 144 -6.30 -25.13 16.95
C GLY A 144 -5.32 -26.23 16.50
N ASP A 145 -4.23 -26.40 17.26
CA ASP A 145 -3.28 -27.52 17.26
C ASP A 145 -2.30 -27.72 16.08
N SER A 146 -1.98 -26.69 15.28
CA SER A 146 -0.70 -26.70 14.55
C SER A 146 0.43 -26.25 15.48
N SER A 147 1.46 -27.08 15.68
CA SER A 147 2.55 -26.79 16.61
C SER A 147 3.33 -25.54 16.17
N VAL A 148 3.05 -24.39 16.80
CA VAL A 148 3.84 -23.15 16.70
C VAL A 148 5.06 -23.18 17.64
N GLU A 149 5.61 -24.38 17.88
CA GLU A 149 6.69 -24.60 18.86
C GLU A 149 7.98 -23.89 18.45
N LYS A 150 8.30 -23.89 17.15
CA LYS A 150 9.47 -23.21 16.60
C LYS A 150 9.32 -21.70 16.73
N GLU A 151 8.14 -21.17 16.42
CA GLU A 151 7.80 -19.75 16.52
C GLU A 151 7.84 -19.27 17.97
N ASN A 152 7.32 -20.07 18.91
CA ASN A 152 7.42 -19.79 20.34
C ASN A 152 8.88 -19.82 20.82
N SER A 153 9.70 -20.75 20.33
CA SER A 153 11.13 -20.81 20.65
C SER A 153 11.88 -19.58 20.14
N LEU A 154 11.55 -19.11 18.93
CA LEU A 154 12.08 -17.87 18.37
C LEU A 154 11.63 -16.65 19.18
N LEU A 155 10.36 -16.59 19.56
CA LEU A 155 9.79 -15.53 20.40
C LEU A 155 10.52 -15.44 21.75
N ASP A 156 10.72 -16.58 22.41
CA ASP A 156 11.44 -16.68 23.68
C ASP A 156 12.90 -16.26 23.54
N TRP A 157 13.57 -16.67 22.45
CA TRP A 157 14.92 -16.24 22.15
C TRP A 157 15.00 -14.72 21.96
N ALA A 158 14.07 -14.14 21.20
CA ALA A 158 14.06 -12.71 20.94
C ALA A 158 13.81 -11.91 22.24
N VAL A 159 12.89 -12.38 23.10
CA VAL A 159 12.62 -11.78 24.42
C VAL A 159 13.86 -11.86 25.32
N LYS A 160 14.56 -13.01 25.35
CA LYS A 160 15.84 -13.15 26.09
C LYS A 160 16.92 -12.19 25.57
N ASN A 161 16.87 -11.81 24.30
CA ASN A 161 17.75 -10.82 23.67
C ASN A 161 17.23 -9.38 23.76
N GLY A 162 16.26 -9.10 24.65
CA GLY A 162 15.80 -7.76 24.98
C GLY A 162 14.58 -7.27 24.21
N MET A 163 14.00 -8.09 23.34
CA MET A 163 12.75 -7.75 22.65
C MET A 163 11.59 -7.68 23.64
N LYS A 164 10.71 -6.68 23.47
CA LYS A 164 9.45 -6.59 24.20
C LYS A 164 8.31 -6.81 23.23
N THR A 165 7.32 -7.60 23.64
CA THR A 165 6.18 -7.97 22.79
C THR A 165 4.91 -8.10 23.61
N ARG A 166 3.83 -7.53 23.09
CA ARG A 166 2.45 -7.72 23.56
C ARG A 166 1.67 -8.69 22.67
N LEU A 167 2.37 -9.38 21.78
CA LEU A 167 1.83 -10.32 20.81
C LEU A 167 2.29 -11.75 21.12
N HIS A 168 1.50 -12.75 20.73
CA HIS A 168 1.92 -14.14 20.62
C HIS A 168 1.72 -14.62 19.18
N ILE A 169 2.33 -15.75 18.80
CA ILE A 169 2.21 -16.30 17.46
C ILE A 169 1.20 -17.44 17.48
N ALA A 170 0.31 -17.47 16.48
CA ALA A 170 -0.67 -18.53 16.30
C ALA A 170 -0.87 -18.81 14.80
N CYS A 171 -1.50 -19.93 14.48
CA CYS A 171 -1.93 -20.20 13.11
C CYS A 171 -3.31 -19.63 12.86
N VAL A 172 -3.44 -18.87 11.76
CA VAL A 172 -4.64 -18.16 11.35
C VAL A 172 -5.15 -18.76 10.05
N GLU A 173 -6.44 -19.08 10.02
CA GLU A 173 -7.11 -19.65 8.84
C GLU A 173 -6.92 -18.75 7.61
N GLY A 174 -6.37 -19.32 6.54
CA GLY A 174 -6.10 -18.64 5.28
C GLY A 174 -4.88 -17.70 5.25
N ALA A 175 -4.20 -17.47 6.37
CA ALA A 175 -3.00 -16.62 6.44
C ALA A 175 -1.75 -17.36 6.93
N GLY A 176 -1.87 -18.63 7.32
CA GLY A 176 -0.75 -19.40 7.85
C GLY A 176 -0.44 -18.96 9.28
N ARG A 177 0.71 -18.32 9.52
CA ARG A 177 1.10 -17.86 10.87
C ARG A 177 0.80 -16.38 11.00
N GLY A 178 0.34 -15.97 12.17
CA GLY A 178 -0.01 -14.58 12.46
C GLY A 178 0.34 -14.19 13.89
N ALA A 179 0.56 -12.89 14.10
CA ALA A 179 0.77 -12.32 15.41
C ALA A 179 -0.56 -11.85 16.02
N ILE A 180 -0.89 -12.37 17.20
CA ILE A 180 -2.16 -12.15 17.89
C ILE A 180 -1.95 -11.33 19.16
N ALA A 181 -2.78 -10.32 19.37
CA ALA A 181 -2.73 -9.49 20.56
C ALA A 181 -3.08 -10.28 21.84
N LYS A 182 -2.23 -10.15 22.87
CA LYS A 182 -2.44 -10.80 24.19
C LYS A 182 -3.41 -10.03 25.08
N GLU A 183 -3.63 -8.76 24.76
CA GLU A 183 -4.41 -7.81 25.53
C GLU A 183 -4.96 -6.74 24.58
N ASP A 184 -5.87 -5.89 25.07
CA ASP A 184 -6.36 -4.76 24.29
C ASP A 184 -5.27 -3.70 24.16
N LEU A 185 -4.90 -3.39 22.92
CA LEU A 185 -3.87 -2.41 22.57
C LEU A 185 -4.53 -1.20 21.93
N LYS A 186 -4.23 -0.01 22.45
CA LYS A 186 -4.81 1.26 21.99
C LYS A 186 -3.91 1.94 20.96
N VAL A 187 -4.46 2.96 20.31
CA VAL A 187 -3.68 3.87 19.45
C VAL A 187 -2.46 4.41 20.22
N GLY A 188 -1.28 4.27 19.62
CA GLY A 188 0.01 4.68 20.20
C GLY A 188 0.70 3.63 21.06
N ASP A 189 0.03 2.54 21.46
CA ASP A 189 0.70 1.44 22.16
C ASP A 189 1.73 0.76 21.25
N VAL A 190 2.85 0.34 21.84
CA VAL A 190 3.89 -0.41 21.13
C VAL A 190 3.59 -1.90 21.23
N ALA A 191 3.21 -2.51 20.11
CA ALA A 191 2.91 -3.94 20.04
C ALA A 191 4.19 -4.79 20.09
N LEU A 192 5.25 -4.31 19.43
CA LEU A 192 6.57 -4.94 19.35
C LEU A 192 7.68 -3.89 19.43
N GLU A 193 8.67 -4.12 20.27
CA GLU A 193 9.90 -3.32 20.37
C GLU A 193 11.11 -4.25 20.18
N VAL A 194 11.81 -4.08 19.06
CA VAL A 194 12.90 -4.96 18.62
C VAL A 194 14.25 -4.24 18.76
N PRO A 195 15.14 -4.68 19.66
CA PRO A 195 16.48 -4.13 19.78
C PRO A 195 17.27 -4.30 18.48
N LEU A 196 18.16 -3.35 18.18
CA LEU A 196 18.99 -3.40 16.97
C LEU A 196 19.80 -4.71 16.87
N SER A 197 20.22 -5.30 18.00
CA SER A 197 20.94 -6.57 18.05
C SER A 197 20.16 -7.79 17.56
N VAL A 198 18.83 -7.69 17.42
CA VAL A 198 17.95 -8.79 16.93
C VAL A 198 17.63 -8.63 15.44
N ILE A 199 17.91 -7.48 14.85
CA ILE A 199 17.61 -7.16 13.45
C ILE A 199 18.74 -7.68 12.55
N ILE A 200 18.42 -8.51 11.56
CA ILE A 200 19.38 -9.02 10.57
C ILE A 200 19.58 -7.94 9.51
N SER A 201 20.83 -7.52 9.34
CA SER A 201 21.24 -6.38 8.51
C SER A 201 22.67 -6.59 7.98
N ILE A 202 23.13 -5.70 7.10
CA ILE A 202 24.44 -5.80 6.41
C ILE A 202 25.62 -5.91 7.38
N GLU A 203 25.47 -5.42 8.60
CA GLU A 203 26.47 -5.49 9.66
C GLU A 203 26.92 -6.94 9.96
N PHE A 204 26.02 -7.92 9.92
CA PHE A 204 26.38 -9.34 10.14
C PHE A 204 27.15 -9.94 8.97
N LEU A 205 26.90 -9.45 7.76
CA LEU A 205 27.64 -9.84 6.57
C LEU A 205 29.07 -9.27 6.61
N HIS A 206 29.26 -8.04 7.09
CA HIS A 206 30.60 -7.45 7.25
C HIS A 206 31.54 -8.27 8.14
N GLU A 207 30.99 -9.01 9.11
CA GLU A 207 31.75 -9.89 10.01
C GLU A 207 32.03 -11.28 9.40
N SER A 208 31.46 -11.60 8.23
CA SER A 208 31.57 -12.90 7.58
C SER A 208 32.76 -13.01 6.62
N ASP A 209 33.13 -14.25 6.29
CA ASP A 209 34.16 -14.59 5.29
C ASP A 209 33.76 -14.24 3.84
N MET A 210 32.49 -13.91 3.61
CA MET A 210 31.93 -13.59 2.29
C MET A 210 32.20 -12.13 1.89
N PHE A 211 32.19 -11.21 2.85
CA PHE A 211 32.26 -9.77 2.56
C PHE A 211 33.52 -9.34 1.81
N PRO A 212 34.74 -9.80 2.15
CA PRO A 212 35.96 -9.46 1.41
C PRO A 212 35.96 -9.95 -0.06
N ILE A 213 35.11 -10.93 -0.38
CA ILE A 213 34.94 -11.42 -1.75
C ILE A 213 33.96 -10.51 -2.49
N PHE A 214 32.81 -10.21 -1.88
CA PHE A 214 31.80 -9.32 -2.47
C PHE A 214 32.33 -7.91 -2.77
N GLN A 215 33.21 -7.36 -1.92
CA GLN A 215 33.85 -6.07 -2.16
C GLN A 215 34.66 -5.98 -3.46
N LYS A 216 35.01 -7.12 -4.06
CA LYS A 216 35.77 -7.19 -5.32
C LYS A 216 34.88 -7.38 -6.55
N ILE A 217 33.60 -7.65 -6.34
CA ILE A 217 32.63 -7.80 -7.42
C ILE A 217 32.09 -6.40 -7.71
N ASP A 218 32.23 -5.96 -8.95
CA ASP A 218 31.70 -4.66 -9.36
C ASP A 218 30.18 -4.73 -9.51
N GLY A 219 29.47 -3.70 -9.05
CA GLY A 219 28.02 -3.57 -9.22
C GLY A 219 27.11 -4.48 -8.36
N ILE A 220 27.64 -5.36 -7.51
CA ILE A 220 26.79 -6.18 -6.62
C ILE A 220 26.10 -5.32 -5.55
N SER A 221 24.78 -5.46 -5.39
CA SER A 221 24.00 -4.71 -4.39
C SER A 221 24.13 -5.32 -2.99
N GLU A 222 23.92 -4.50 -1.95
CA GLU A 222 23.89 -4.98 -0.55
C GLU A 222 22.79 -6.03 -0.35
N GLU A 223 21.65 -5.87 -1.03
CA GLU A 223 20.55 -6.84 -1.03
C GLU A 223 20.98 -8.20 -1.57
N THR A 224 21.68 -8.24 -2.71
CA THR A 224 22.17 -9.50 -3.29
C THR A 224 23.21 -10.14 -2.37
N MET A 225 24.11 -9.36 -1.75
CA MET A 225 25.07 -9.92 -0.81
C MET A 225 24.38 -10.56 0.41
N LEU A 226 23.36 -9.89 0.98
CA LEU A 226 22.58 -10.38 2.12
C LEU A 226 21.78 -11.64 1.79
N LEU A 227 21.24 -11.72 0.58
CA LEU A 227 20.58 -12.90 0.04
C LEU A 227 21.54 -14.09 0.03
N LEU A 228 22.71 -13.94 -0.60
CA LEU A 228 23.73 -14.98 -0.69
C LEU A 228 24.26 -15.39 0.69
N TRP A 229 24.40 -14.44 1.61
CA TRP A 229 24.75 -14.72 3.00
C TRP A 229 23.70 -15.58 3.69
N SER A 230 22.41 -15.28 3.47
CA SER A 230 21.30 -16.02 4.07
C SER A 230 21.24 -17.48 3.61
N MET A 231 21.62 -17.75 2.36
CA MET A 231 21.72 -19.12 1.82
C MET A 231 22.69 -19.97 2.65
N LYS A 232 23.88 -19.45 2.98
CA LYS A 232 24.87 -20.15 3.82
C LYS A 232 24.47 -20.17 5.29
N GLU A 233 24.01 -19.04 5.82
CA GLU A 233 23.74 -18.88 7.26
C GLU A 233 22.62 -19.81 7.74
N LYS A 234 21.61 -20.10 6.89
CA LYS A 234 20.55 -21.07 7.17
C LYS A 234 21.08 -22.46 7.55
N HIS A 235 22.22 -22.88 7.00
CA HIS A 235 22.81 -24.20 7.26
C HIS A 235 23.82 -24.20 8.42
N LYS A 236 24.08 -23.05 9.04
CA LYS A 236 25.05 -22.91 10.11
C LYS A 236 24.42 -23.19 11.47
N ASN A 237 24.73 -24.34 12.05
CA ASN A 237 24.23 -24.78 13.36
C ASN A 237 24.53 -23.81 14.52
N GLU A 238 25.63 -23.06 14.42
CA GLU A 238 26.08 -22.07 15.40
C GLU A 238 25.58 -20.65 15.09
N SER A 239 24.72 -20.48 14.08
CA SER A 239 24.16 -19.17 13.75
C SER A 239 23.40 -18.59 14.95
N LYS A 240 23.65 -17.31 15.22
CA LYS A 240 22.86 -16.52 16.17
C LYS A 240 21.38 -16.51 15.80
N PHE A 241 21.06 -16.58 14.50
CA PHE A 241 19.72 -16.49 13.95
C PHE A 241 19.15 -17.86 13.55
N ARG A 242 19.76 -18.97 14.00
CA ARG A 242 19.30 -20.32 13.70
C ARG A 242 17.79 -20.51 13.92
N LEU A 243 17.27 -20.06 15.07
CA LEU A 243 15.85 -20.20 15.39
C LEU A 243 14.95 -19.44 14.43
N TYR A 244 15.43 -18.35 13.82
CA TYR A 244 14.68 -17.65 12.78
C TYR A 244 14.64 -18.48 11.50
N PHE A 245 15.81 -18.93 11.02
CA PHE A 245 15.90 -19.77 9.83
C PHE A 245 15.12 -21.09 9.97
N ASP A 246 15.10 -21.71 11.17
CA ASP A 246 14.35 -22.93 11.46
C ASP A 246 12.82 -22.73 11.37
N THR A 247 12.33 -21.50 11.56
CA THR A 247 10.92 -21.14 11.40
C THR A 247 10.54 -20.84 9.96
N LEU A 248 11.47 -20.50 9.08
CA LEU A 248 11.14 -20.19 7.69
C LEU A 248 10.61 -21.43 6.95
N PRO A 249 9.70 -21.26 5.96
CA PRO A 249 9.22 -22.38 5.20
C PRO A 249 10.33 -22.96 4.31
N GLU A 250 10.25 -24.25 3.99
CA GLU A 250 11.17 -24.88 3.04
C GLU A 250 11.00 -24.33 1.63
N ASN A 251 9.76 -24.01 1.24
CA ASN A 251 9.41 -23.37 -0.02
C ASN A 251 8.45 -22.21 0.27
N PHE A 252 8.64 -21.07 -0.41
CA PHE A 252 7.66 -20.00 -0.34
C PHE A 252 6.56 -20.21 -1.37
N ASN A 253 5.37 -19.75 -1.04
CA ASN A 253 4.21 -19.86 -1.90
C ASN A 253 3.99 -18.54 -2.66
N THR A 254 4.99 -18.07 -3.42
CA THR A 254 4.89 -16.81 -4.18
C THR A 254 4.64 -17.04 -5.68
N GLY A 255 4.24 -15.98 -6.40
CA GLY A 255 4.12 -16.02 -7.86
C GLY A 255 5.40 -16.47 -8.59
N LEU A 256 6.58 -16.21 -8.01
CA LEU A 256 7.86 -16.65 -8.58
C LEU A 256 7.99 -18.18 -8.58
N SER A 257 7.32 -18.86 -7.66
CA SER A 257 7.29 -20.32 -7.52
C SER A 257 6.08 -20.99 -8.17
N PHE A 258 5.28 -20.26 -8.95
CA PHE A 258 4.14 -20.85 -9.67
C PHE A 258 4.58 -21.97 -10.62
N GLY A 259 3.83 -23.08 -10.55
CA GLY A 259 3.96 -24.19 -11.49
C GLY A 259 3.29 -23.89 -12.84
N ILE A 260 3.46 -24.82 -13.79
CA ILE A 260 2.98 -24.67 -15.16
C ILE A 260 1.45 -24.47 -15.20
N ASP A 261 0.69 -25.21 -14.39
CA ASP A 261 -0.77 -25.11 -14.37
C ASP A 261 -1.24 -23.74 -13.85
N ALA A 262 -0.54 -23.15 -12.87
CA ALA A 262 -0.85 -21.81 -12.36
C ALA A 262 -0.50 -20.72 -13.38
N VAL A 263 0.61 -20.89 -14.09
CA VAL A 263 1.03 -20.03 -15.20
C VAL A 263 -0.02 -20.08 -16.32
N MET A 264 -0.51 -21.26 -16.69
CA MET A 264 -1.60 -21.42 -17.67
C MET A 264 -2.90 -20.79 -17.19
N ALA A 265 -3.22 -20.88 -15.89
CA ALA A 265 -4.40 -20.25 -15.32
C ALA A 265 -4.36 -18.70 -15.40
N LEU A 266 -3.16 -18.11 -15.47
CA LEU A 266 -2.96 -16.66 -15.65
C LEU A 266 -2.99 -16.21 -17.12
N ASP A 267 -3.20 -17.11 -18.07
CA ASP A 267 -3.21 -16.76 -19.49
C ASP A 267 -4.21 -15.63 -19.80
N GLY A 268 -3.78 -14.72 -20.67
CA GLY A 268 -4.46 -13.47 -21.01
C GLY A 268 -4.38 -12.35 -19.95
N THR A 269 -3.76 -12.57 -18.78
CA THR A 269 -3.55 -11.52 -17.78
C THR A 269 -2.15 -10.90 -17.88
N LEU A 270 -2.01 -9.61 -17.57
CA LEU A 270 -0.71 -8.92 -17.51
C LEU A 270 0.24 -9.54 -16.46
N LEU A 271 -0.31 -10.13 -15.40
CA LEU A 271 0.47 -10.75 -14.32
C LEU A 271 1.32 -11.93 -14.82
N LEU A 272 0.87 -12.64 -15.85
CA LEU A 272 1.64 -13.72 -16.47
C LEU A 272 2.99 -13.17 -16.97
N GLU A 273 2.95 -12.09 -17.74
CA GLU A 273 4.15 -11.45 -18.29
C GLU A 273 5.05 -10.90 -17.17
N GLU A 274 4.46 -10.25 -16.16
CA GLU A 274 5.20 -9.74 -14.99
C GLU A 274 5.96 -10.85 -14.26
N ILE A 275 5.34 -12.02 -14.02
CA ILE A 275 5.97 -13.16 -13.35
C ILE A 275 7.09 -13.77 -14.22
N VAL A 276 6.85 -13.92 -15.52
CA VAL A 276 7.87 -14.46 -16.45
C VAL A 276 9.10 -13.56 -16.48
N GLN A 277 8.91 -12.25 -16.66
CA GLN A 277 10.00 -11.27 -16.67
C GLN A 277 10.76 -11.25 -15.33
N ALA A 278 10.06 -11.30 -14.20
CA ALA A 278 10.69 -11.36 -12.89
C ALA A 278 11.55 -12.63 -12.73
N LYS A 279 11.06 -13.80 -13.17
CA LYS A 279 11.81 -15.06 -13.10
C LYS A 279 13.03 -15.07 -14.03
N GLU A 280 12.91 -14.53 -15.24
CA GLU A 280 14.04 -14.37 -16.18
C GLU A 280 15.11 -13.43 -15.64
N HIS A 281 14.69 -12.32 -15.02
CA HIS A 281 15.61 -11.38 -14.38
C HIS A 281 16.41 -12.06 -13.24
N LEU A 282 15.72 -12.81 -12.37
CA LEU A 282 16.39 -13.58 -11.31
C LEU A 282 17.30 -14.67 -11.85
N ARG A 283 16.89 -15.35 -12.93
CA ARG A 283 17.72 -16.36 -13.61
C ARG A 283 19.01 -15.75 -14.12
N THR A 284 18.92 -14.59 -14.75
CA THR A 284 20.08 -13.86 -15.29
C THR A 284 21.04 -13.48 -14.16
N GLN A 285 20.53 -12.91 -13.05
CA GLN A 285 21.35 -12.58 -11.88
C GLN A 285 22.05 -13.82 -11.28
N TYR A 286 21.37 -14.96 -11.22
CA TYR A 286 21.96 -16.20 -10.73
C TYR A 286 23.11 -16.68 -11.63
N GLU A 287 22.90 -16.67 -12.95
CA GLU A 287 23.88 -17.13 -13.94
C GLU A 287 25.11 -16.21 -14.04
N GLU A 288 24.97 -14.92 -13.71
CA GLU A 288 26.09 -13.99 -13.60
C GLU A 288 27.03 -14.30 -12.41
N LEU A 289 26.49 -14.92 -11.36
CA LEU A 289 27.22 -15.20 -10.11
C LEU A 289 27.70 -16.65 -10.01
N PHE A 290 26.91 -17.60 -10.50
CA PHE A 290 27.16 -19.04 -10.37
C PHE A 290 27.22 -19.72 -11.74
N PRO A 291 28.23 -20.60 -11.97
CA PRO A 291 29.09 -21.23 -10.96
C PRO A 291 30.36 -20.45 -10.59
N VAL A 292 30.60 -19.26 -11.17
CA VAL A 292 31.86 -18.51 -11.03
C VAL A 292 32.33 -18.35 -9.58
N LEU A 293 31.44 -17.95 -8.67
CA LEU A 293 31.79 -17.80 -7.24
C LEU A 293 32.13 -19.13 -6.58
N SER A 294 31.39 -20.19 -6.88
CA SER A 294 31.65 -21.54 -6.35
C SER A 294 32.97 -22.11 -6.85
N ASP A 295 33.33 -21.86 -8.11
CA ASP A 295 34.58 -22.34 -8.70
C ASP A 295 35.81 -21.61 -8.13
N HIS A 296 35.73 -20.29 -7.95
CA HIS A 296 36.84 -19.49 -7.43
C HIS A 296 36.98 -19.57 -5.90
N PHE A 297 35.87 -19.77 -5.19
CA PHE A 297 35.83 -19.73 -3.73
C PHE A 297 35.01 -20.89 -3.12
N PRO A 298 35.34 -22.16 -3.42
CA PRO A 298 34.52 -23.33 -3.06
C PRO A 298 34.35 -23.53 -1.54
N CYS A 299 35.29 -23.04 -0.73
CA CYS A 299 35.17 -23.10 0.74
C CYS A 299 34.15 -22.10 1.30
N VAL A 300 33.94 -20.97 0.60
CA VAL A 300 33.02 -19.91 1.04
C VAL A 300 31.65 -20.10 0.40
N PHE A 301 31.63 -20.50 -0.88
CA PHE A 301 30.45 -20.75 -1.70
C PHE A 301 30.40 -22.21 -2.17
N PRO A 302 30.12 -23.18 -1.27
CA PRO A 302 29.98 -24.58 -1.65
C PRO A 302 28.80 -24.79 -2.61
N SER A 303 29.03 -25.42 -3.77
CA SER A 303 28.06 -25.47 -4.86
C SER A 303 26.72 -26.14 -4.48
N GLU A 304 26.73 -27.04 -3.50
CA GLU A 304 25.52 -27.68 -2.96
C GLU A 304 24.57 -26.72 -2.23
N LEU A 305 25.07 -25.58 -1.74
CA LEU A 305 24.25 -24.56 -1.07
C LEU A 305 23.83 -23.43 -2.01
N TYR A 306 24.49 -23.30 -3.16
CA TYR A 306 24.29 -22.22 -4.12
C TYR A 306 23.70 -22.72 -5.43
N THR A 307 22.63 -23.53 -5.32
CA THR A 307 21.81 -23.94 -6.48
C THR A 307 20.78 -22.87 -6.82
N TRP A 308 20.16 -23.00 -8.00
CA TRP A 308 19.07 -22.12 -8.41
C TRP A 308 17.92 -22.11 -7.40
N GLU A 309 17.54 -23.28 -6.87
CA GLU A 309 16.42 -23.43 -5.94
C GLU A 309 16.72 -22.70 -4.62
N GLN A 310 17.95 -22.80 -4.10
CA GLN A 310 18.35 -22.08 -2.90
C GLN A 310 18.45 -20.57 -3.13
N PHE A 311 18.88 -20.15 -4.34
CA PHE A 311 18.92 -18.75 -4.72
C PHE A 311 17.50 -18.15 -4.79
N LEU A 312 16.58 -18.83 -5.47
CA LEU A 312 15.19 -18.42 -5.57
C LEU A 312 14.52 -18.37 -4.19
N TRP A 313 14.74 -19.39 -3.34
CA TRP A 313 14.26 -19.39 -1.95
C TRP A 313 14.75 -18.16 -1.17
N ALA A 314 16.01 -17.78 -1.35
CA ALA A 314 16.57 -16.61 -0.70
C ALA A 314 16.01 -15.30 -1.28
N CYS A 315 15.76 -15.21 -2.60
CA CYS A 315 15.03 -14.09 -3.19
C CYS A 315 13.65 -13.93 -2.53
N GLU A 316 12.87 -15.00 -2.47
CA GLU A 316 11.52 -15.00 -1.91
C GLU A 316 11.51 -14.65 -0.42
N LEU A 317 12.48 -15.12 0.35
CA LEU A 317 12.68 -14.70 1.75
C LEU A 317 12.83 -13.18 1.85
N TRP A 318 13.75 -12.60 1.09
CA TRP A 318 14.04 -11.17 1.21
C TRP A 318 12.90 -10.32 0.63
N TYR A 319 12.24 -10.75 -0.44
CA TYR A 319 11.10 -10.02 -1.01
C TYR A 319 9.86 -10.04 -0.10
N SER A 320 9.59 -11.16 0.57
CA SER A 320 8.38 -11.32 1.40
C SER A 320 8.56 -10.90 2.86
N ASN A 321 9.79 -10.89 3.40
CA ASN A 321 10.03 -10.66 4.83
C ASN A 321 10.96 -9.49 5.16
N SER A 322 11.60 -8.85 4.18
CA SER A 322 12.47 -7.71 4.48
C SER A 322 11.68 -6.42 4.72
N MET A 323 12.28 -5.52 5.49
CA MET A 323 11.77 -4.18 5.75
C MET A 323 12.89 -3.18 5.54
N LYS A 324 12.56 -2.02 4.97
CA LYS A 324 13.49 -0.90 4.88
C LYS A 324 13.48 -0.13 6.19
N VAL A 325 14.63 -0.02 6.84
CA VAL A 325 14.79 0.58 8.16
C VAL A 325 15.84 1.69 8.10
N ILE A 326 15.48 2.88 8.61
CA ILE A 326 16.39 4.01 8.83
C ILE A 326 17.09 3.82 10.16
N PHE A 327 18.41 3.74 10.12
CA PHE A 327 19.25 3.55 11.29
C PHE A 327 19.64 4.89 11.93
N PRO A 328 20.26 4.88 13.14
CA PRO A 328 20.67 6.12 13.81
C PRO A 328 21.67 6.98 13.02
N ASP A 329 22.39 6.40 12.07
CA ASP A 329 23.29 7.11 11.15
C ASP A 329 22.56 7.78 9.97
N GLY A 330 21.23 7.69 9.92
CA GLY A 330 20.38 8.25 8.87
C GLY A 330 20.33 7.40 7.59
N LYS A 331 21.07 6.29 7.51
CA LYS A 331 21.07 5.42 6.33
C LYS A 331 19.89 4.47 6.34
N LEU A 332 19.27 4.31 5.18
CA LEU A 332 18.24 3.31 4.92
C LEU A 332 18.92 1.97 4.61
N ARG A 333 18.52 0.92 5.31
CA ARG A 333 19.02 -0.44 5.08
C ARG A 333 17.85 -1.41 4.91
N THR A 334 18.01 -2.40 4.06
CA THR A 334 17.08 -3.53 3.92
C THR A 334 17.43 -4.57 4.98
N CYS A 335 16.46 -5.00 5.79
CA CYS A 335 16.69 -5.85 6.96
C CYS A 335 15.63 -6.95 7.11
N LEU A 336 16.00 -8.11 7.67
CA LEU A 336 15.02 -9.08 8.17
C LEU A 336 14.82 -8.85 9.67
N ILE A 337 13.56 -8.86 10.11
CA ILE A 337 13.18 -8.63 11.51
C ILE A 337 12.44 -9.88 12.01
N PRO A 338 13.14 -10.82 12.67
CA PRO A 338 12.68 -12.20 12.85
C PRO A 338 11.28 -12.43 13.39
N VAL A 339 10.84 -11.64 14.38
CA VAL A 339 9.50 -11.81 14.99
C VAL A 339 8.46 -10.94 14.30
N ALA A 340 8.88 -9.83 13.69
CA ALA A 340 7.97 -8.95 12.96
C ALA A 340 7.48 -9.58 11.64
N SER A 341 8.17 -10.60 11.11
CA SER A 341 7.76 -11.35 9.92
C SER A 341 6.46 -12.14 10.10
N PHE A 342 5.94 -12.29 11.32
CA PHE A 342 4.63 -12.90 11.59
C PHE A 342 3.48 -11.89 11.59
N LEU A 343 3.76 -10.59 11.45
CA LEU A 343 2.70 -9.58 11.29
C LEU A 343 2.20 -9.61 9.85
N ASN A 344 1.01 -10.16 9.62
CA ASN A 344 0.42 -10.21 8.29
C ASN A 344 -0.09 -8.85 7.81
N HIS A 345 -0.36 -8.77 6.50
CA HIS A 345 -0.92 -7.58 5.87
C HIS A 345 -2.44 -7.47 5.97
N SER A 346 -2.95 -6.24 5.99
CA SER A 346 -4.36 -5.88 5.84
C SER A 346 -4.47 -4.55 5.09
N THR A 347 -5.57 -4.36 4.35
CA THR A 347 -5.93 -3.07 3.73
C THR A 347 -6.29 -2.01 4.77
N CYS A 348 -6.61 -2.43 6.01
CA CYS A 348 -6.81 -1.59 7.18
C CYS A 348 -5.86 -2.06 8.31
N PRO A 349 -4.55 -1.79 8.22
CA PRO A 349 -3.57 -2.36 9.15
C PRO A 349 -3.62 -1.73 10.55
N ASN A 350 -3.15 -2.45 11.58
CA ASN A 350 -2.99 -1.91 12.92
C ASN A 350 -1.72 -1.07 13.07
N ILE A 351 -0.67 -1.39 12.32
CA ILE A 351 0.63 -0.69 12.34
C ILE A 351 0.93 -0.16 10.94
N MET A 352 1.03 1.16 10.78
CA MET A 352 1.42 1.81 9.51
C MET A 352 2.79 2.46 9.56
N HIS A 353 3.16 3.01 10.72
CA HIS A 353 4.40 3.72 10.92
C HIS A 353 5.42 2.83 11.63
N TYR A 354 6.43 2.41 10.88
CA TYR A 354 7.58 1.65 11.35
C TYR A 354 8.78 1.96 10.44
N GLY A 355 9.90 1.27 10.62
CA GLY A 355 11.06 1.42 9.74
C GLY A 355 12.02 2.55 10.13
N ARG A 356 12.00 3.01 11.38
CA ARG A 356 13.05 3.89 11.93
C ARG A 356 13.48 3.42 13.32
N ILE A 357 14.78 3.30 13.52
CA ILE A 357 15.36 3.02 14.84
C ILE A 357 15.24 4.26 15.72
N ASP A 358 14.63 4.09 16.88
CA ASP A 358 14.60 5.08 17.94
C ASP A 358 15.99 5.17 18.58
N ALA A 359 16.67 6.31 18.41
CA ALA A 359 18.04 6.51 18.86
C ALA A 359 18.20 6.48 20.39
N CYS A 360 17.14 6.80 21.15
CA CYS A 360 17.18 6.81 22.61
C CYS A 360 17.16 5.39 23.18
N THR A 361 16.39 4.51 22.55
CA THR A 361 16.21 3.11 22.98
C THR A 361 17.04 2.12 22.16
N ASN A 362 17.65 2.57 21.06
CA ASN A 362 18.35 1.76 20.06
C ASN A 362 17.51 0.54 19.59
N SER A 363 16.22 0.79 19.32
CA SER A 363 15.24 -0.24 18.98
C SER A 363 14.29 0.21 17.86
N LEU A 364 13.75 -0.76 17.12
CA LEU A 364 12.66 -0.56 16.18
C LEU A 364 11.32 -0.79 16.89
N LYS A 365 10.41 0.18 16.80
CA LYS A 365 9.09 0.12 17.43
C LYS A 365 7.99 -0.06 16.39
N PHE A 366 7.04 -0.93 16.71
CA PHE A 366 5.82 -1.16 15.95
C PHE A 366 4.63 -0.64 16.76
N SER A 367 4.35 0.65 16.60
CA SER A 367 3.29 1.35 17.32
C SER A 367 1.95 1.25 16.60
N LEU A 368 0.86 1.12 17.36
CA LEU A 368 -0.46 0.99 16.78
C LEU A 368 -1.00 2.31 16.23
N SER A 369 -1.33 2.28 14.95
CA SER A 369 -2.15 3.27 14.28
C SER A 369 -3.64 3.05 14.55
N ARG A 370 -4.10 1.82 14.78
CA ARG A 370 -5.47 1.60 15.27
C ARG A 370 -5.49 0.50 16.30
N THR A 371 -6.49 0.56 17.16
CA THR A 371 -6.71 -0.40 18.24
C THR A 371 -6.72 -1.83 17.71
N CYS A 372 -6.12 -2.74 18.48
CA CYS A 372 -6.13 -4.17 18.27
C CYS A 372 -6.62 -4.82 19.55
N PHE A 373 -7.75 -5.53 19.50
CA PHE A 373 -8.34 -6.14 20.68
C PHE A 373 -7.68 -7.48 21.01
N SER A 374 -7.73 -7.87 22.28
CA SER A 374 -7.22 -9.17 22.72
C SER A 374 -7.81 -10.32 21.89
N GLY A 375 -6.94 -11.20 21.39
CA GLY A 375 -7.32 -12.33 20.54
C GLY A 375 -7.47 -12.00 19.05
N GLU A 376 -7.38 -10.73 18.65
CA GLU A 376 -7.32 -10.35 17.24
C GLU A 376 -5.90 -10.47 16.68
N GLN A 377 -5.82 -10.70 15.38
CA GLN A 377 -4.56 -10.55 14.65
C GLN A 377 -4.18 -9.07 14.56
N CYS A 378 -2.92 -8.79 14.86
CA CYS A 378 -2.32 -7.46 14.71
C CYS A 378 -1.67 -7.37 13.34
N PHE A 379 -2.21 -6.53 12.47
CA PHE A 379 -1.75 -6.41 11.09
C PHE A 379 -0.73 -5.29 10.89
N LEU A 380 0.23 -5.52 10.00
CA LEU A 380 1.22 -4.56 9.53
C LEU A 380 0.88 -4.10 8.11
N SER A 381 1.06 -2.82 7.81
CA SER A 381 1.10 -2.38 6.42
C SER A 381 2.34 -2.95 5.74
N TYR A 382 2.22 -3.70 4.64
CA TYR A 382 3.39 -4.00 3.80
C TYR A 382 3.71 -2.86 2.83
N GLY A 383 2.69 -2.10 2.44
CA GLY A 383 2.81 -0.99 1.50
C GLY A 383 1.48 -0.71 0.82
N ASN A 384 1.49 0.17 -0.17
CA ASN A 384 0.34 0.46 -1.04
C ASN A 384 0.43 -0.40 -2.30
N PHE A 385 0.48 -1.72 -2.11
CA PHE A 385 0.73 -2.66 -3.19
C PHE A 385 -0.56 -3.18 -3.81
N SER A 386 -0.54 -3.35 -5.14
CA SER A 386 -1.59 -4.07 -5.87
C SER A 386 -1.60 -5.55 -5.48
N SER A 387 -2.72 -6.20 -5.73
CA SER A 387 -2.87 -7.65 -5.59
C SER A 387 -1.92 -8.41 -6.51
N SER A 388 -1.54 -7.88 -7.68
CA SER A 388 -0.50 -8.47 -8.55
C SER A 388 0.85 -8.51 -7.84
N HIS A 389 1.27 -7.40 -7.23
CA HIS A 389 2.53 -7.32 -6.49
C HIS A 389 2.53 -8.22 -5.25
N LEU A 390 1.44 -8.20 -4.46
CA LEU A 390 1.31 -9.04 -3.27
C LEU A 390 1.32 -10.53 -3.62
N LEU A 391 0.65 -10.94 -4.69
CA LEU A 391 0.68 -12.32 -5.17
C LEU A 391 2.10 -12.70 -5.63
N THR A 392 2.74 -11.87 -6.45
CA THR A 392 4.06 -12.17 -7.02
C THR A 392 5.14 -12.30 -5.96
N PHE A 393 5.21 -11.39 -4.99
CA PHE A 393 6.34 -11.30 -4.06
C PHE A 393 6.03 -11.74 -2.62
N TYR A 394 4.76 -11.81 -2.23
CA TYR A 394 4.34 -12.22 -0.88
C TYR A 394 3.46 -13.47 -0.86
N GLY A 395 2.89 -13.87 -1.99
CA GLY A 395 2.17 -15.14 -2.10
C GLY A 395 0.74 -15.14 -1.58
N PHE A 396 0.05 -14.00 -1.61
CA PHE A 396 -1.36 -13.93 -1.20
C PHE A 396 -2.12 -12.82 -1.93
N LEU A 397 -3.44 -12.93 -1.94
CA LEU A 397 -4.36 -11.85 -2.31
C LEU A 397 -4.98 -11.26 -1.03
N PRO A 398 -5.02 -9.93 -0.89
CA PRO A 398 -5.60 -9.29 0.29
C PRO A 398 -7.10 -9.59 0.40
N ARG A 399 -7.61 -9.64 1.64
CA ARG A 399 -9.04 -9.79 1.89
C ARG A 399 -9.78 -8.48 1.61
N GLY A 400 -10.94 -8.59 0.97
CA GLY A 400 -11.78 -7.45 0.60
C GLY A 400 -11.32 -6.77 -0.70
N ASP A 401 -11.85 -5.58 -0.96
CA ASP A 401 -11.47 -4.80 -2.14
C ASP A 401 -10.20 -4.00 -1.87
N ASN A 402 -9.11 -4.31 -2.56
CA ASN A 402 -7.86 -3.57 -2.47
C ASN A 402 -7.95 -2.29 -3.33
N PRO A 403 -7.82 -1.08 -2.74
CA PRO A 403 -7.93 0.18 -3.47
C PRO A 403 -6.79 0.42 -4.49
N TYR A 404 -5.73 -0.39 -4.43
CA TYR A 404 -4.56 -0.33 -5.31
C TYR A 404 -4.63 -1.32 -6.48
N ASP A 405 -5.72 -2.07 -6.61
CA ASP A 405 -5.93 -2.93 -7.78
C ASP A 405 -6.35 -2.10 -8.99
N ILE A 406 -5.42 -2.01 -9.94
CA ILE A 406 -5.58 -1.26 -11.18
C ILE A 406 -5.31 -2.15 -12.39
N ILE A 407 -5.88 -1.76 -13.53
CA ILE A 407 -5.48 -2.26 -14.85
C ILE A 407 -4.86 -1.07 -15.59
N PRO A 408 -3.55 -1.11 -15.88
CA PRO A 408 -2.92 -0.07 -16.68
C PRO A 408 -3.45 -0.15 -18.13
N LEU A 409 -3.59 1.00 -18.77
CA LEU A 409 -3.99 1.12 -20.16
C LEU A 409 -2.83 1.74 -20.94
N ASP A 410 -2.38 1.02 -21.96
CA ASP A 410 -1.46 1.56 -22.95
C ASP A 410 -2.29 2.29 -24.01
N ILE A 411 -2.22 3.62 -23.98
CA ILE A 411 -2.95 4.49 -24.91
C ILE A 411 -1.90 5.25 -25.69
N ASP A 412 -1.79 4.97 -26.99
CA ASP A 412 -0.90 5.69 -27.88
C ASP A 412 -1.19 7.19 -27.82
N THR A 413 -0.29 7.95 -27.20
CA THR A 413 -0.30 9.41 -27.34
C THR A 413 0.12 9.71 -28.77
N ALA A 414 -0.78 10.26 -29.58
CA ALA A 414 -0.36 10.90 -30.82
C ALA A 414 0.75 11.89 -30.45
N GLU A 415 1.94 11.74 -31.03
CA GLU A 415 3.10 12.59 -30.76
C GLU A 415 2.64 14.05 -30.73
N ASP A 416 2.81 14.72 -29.58
CA ASP A 416 2.57 16.15 -29.47
C ASP A 416 3.46 16.82 -30.53
N ASP A 417 2.85 17.27 -31.62
CA ASP A 417 3.49 18.09 -32.64
C ASP A 417 4.09 19.31 -31.91
N GLU A 418 5.42 19.37 -31.79
CA GLU A 418 6.20 20.42 -31.10
C GLU A 418 6.03 21.81 -31.78
N GLY A 419 4.81 22.33 -31.88
CA GLY A 419 4.53 23.47 -32.75
C GLY A 419 3.38 24.39 -32.37
N SER A 420 2.65 24.18 -31.26
CA SER A 420 1.50 25.05 -30.91
C SER A 420 1.60 25.62 -29.48
N GLU A 421 2.25 26.77 -29.34
CA GLU A 421 2.37 27.56 -28.09
C GLU A 421 1.05 28.20 -27.57
N VAL A 422 -0.14 27.75 -27.99
CA VAL A 422 -1.40 28.33 -27.51
C VAL A 422 -2.45 27.25 -27.26
N GLY A 423 -2.32 26.55 -26.14
CA GLY A 423 -3.33 25.62 -25.62
C GLY A 423 -3.14 25.38 -24.12
N PRO A 424 -4.21 25.04 -23.37
CA PRO A 424 -4.05 24.65 -21.97
C PRO A 424 -3.20 23.37 -21.90
N PRO A 425 -2.41 23.17 -20.83
CA PRO A 425 -1.32 22.19 -20.83
C PRO A 425 -1.82 20.77 -21.17
N ALA A 426 -0.95 20.04 -21.88
CA ALA A 426 -1.07 18.63 -22.25
C ALA A 426 -1.61 17.76 -21.10
N SER A 427 -2.21 16.59 -21.40
CA SER A 427 -2.77 15.73 -20.36
C SER A 427 -1.74 15.48 -19.26
N LYS A 428 -2.11 15.80 -18.01
CA LYS A 428 -1.24 15.86 -16.82
C LYS A 428 -0.64 14.50 -16.41
N TRP A 429 -1.06 13.43 -17.07
CA TRP A 429 -0.69 12.05 -16.83
C TRP A 429 -0.24 11.45 -18.17
N SER A 430 0.90 10.75 -18.17
CA SER A 430 1.44 10.04 -19.34
C SER A 430 0.97 8.59 -19.41
N SER A 431 0.54 8.03 -18.29
CA SER A 431 0.00 6.67 -18.18
C SER A 431 -1.40 6.72 -17.62
N HIS A 432 -2.30 5.95 -18.22
CA HIS A 432 -3.68 5.85 -17.75
C HIS A 432 -3.98 4.48 -17.16
N MET A 433 -4.98 4.42 -16.30
CA MET A 433 -5.34 3.22 -15.58
C MET A 433 -6.82 3.23 -15.22
N VAL A 434 -7.39 2.06 -15.00
CA VAL A 434 -8.74 1.87 -14.49
C VAL A 434 -8.71 1.04 -13.22
N ARG A 435 -9.79 1.07 -12.44
CA ARG A 435 -10.00 0.19 -11.28
C ARG A 435 -11.46 -0.18 -11.17
N GLY A 436 -11.77 -1.09 -10.25
CA GLY A 436 -13.16 -1.47 -9.96
C GLY A 436 -14.06 -0.26 -9.67
N THR A 437 -15.12 -0.10 -10.45
CA THR A 437 -15.99 1.09 -10.40
C THR A 437 -16.78 1.19 -9.07
N TRP A 438 -16.91 0.07 -8.35
CA TRP A 438 -17.48 0.03 -6.99
C TRP A 438 -16.73 0.89 -5.96
N LEU A 439 -15.46 1.25 -6.24
CA LEU A 439 -14.67 2.16 -5.42
C LEU A 439 -14.97 3.64 -5.72
N SER A 440 -15.56 3.96 -6.87
CA SER A 440 -15.95 5.33 -7.21
C SER A 440 -17.23 5.74 -6.49
N LYS A 441 -17.36 7.04 -6.17
CA LYS A 441 -18.60 7.62 -5.64
C LYS A 441 -19.31 8.52 -6.63
N ASN A 442 -18.64 8.90 -7.72
CA ASN A 442 -19.18 9.82 -8.70
C ASN A 442 -19.65 9.08 -9.97
N HIS A 443 -20.92 8.69 -9.99
CA HIS A 443 -21.58 8.01 -11.12
C HIS A 443 -22.46 8.97 -11.95
N LYS A 444 -22.31 10.28 -11.74
CA LYS A 444 -23.08 11.28 -12.48
C LYS A 444 -22.60 11.35 -13.93
N ILE A 445 -23.39 12.03 -14.77
CA ILE A 445 -23.02 12.38 -16.14
C ILE A 445 -21.65 13.06 -16.13
N PHE A 446 -20.83 12.75 -17.14
CA PHE A 446 -19.42 13.12 -17.30
C PHE A 446 -18.42 12.42 -16.36
N HIS A 447 -18.86 11.49 -15.51
CA HIS A 447 -17.96 10.73 -14.62
C HIS A 447 -18.18 9.22 -14.68
N TYR A 448 -19.44 8.76 -14.66
CA TYR A 448 -19.83 7.35 -14.87
C TYR A 448 -19.19 6.33 -13.91
N GLY A 449 -18.53 6.76 -12.83
CA GLY A 449 -17.73 5.87 -11.98
C GLY A 449 -16.32 5.58 -12.53
N LEU A 450 -15.94 6.20 -13.65
CA LEU A 450 -14.66 6.07 -14.34
C LEU A 450 -13.68 7.19 -13.92
N PRO A 451 -12.36 6.98 -14.09
CA PRO A 451 -11.37 7.97 -13.69
C PRO A 451 -11.42 9.23 -14.56
N THR A 452 -11.60 10.40 -13.91
CA THR A 452 -11.62 11.71 -14.58
C THR A 452 -10.38 11.96 -15.45
N PRO A 453 -9.14 11.67 -15.02
CA PRO A 453 -7.97 11.87 -15.88
C PRO A 453 -8.02 11.09 -17.19
N LEU A 454 -8.53 9.86 -17.18
CA LEU A 454 -8.71 9.04 -18.38
C LEU A 454 -9.80 9.61 -19.29
N LEU A 455 -10.97 9.94 -18.73
CA LEU A 455 -12.07 10.51 -19.51
C LEU A 455 -11.64 11.82 -20.19
N ASP A 456 -10.94 12.70 -19.46
CA ASP A 456 -10.45 13.96 -20.01
C ASP A 456 -9.43 13.75 -21.14
N HIS A 457 -8.55 12.76 -21.00
CA HIS A 457 -7.61 12.40 -22.07
C HIS A 457 -8.34 11.89 -23.31
N LEU A 458 -9.28 10.94 -23.15
CA LEU A 458 -10.04 10.37 -24.27
C LEU A 458 -10.95 11.41 -24.95
N ARG A 459 -11.59 12.30 -24.19
CA ARG A 459 -12.37 13.43 -24.73
C ARG A 459 -11.52 14.34 -25.60
N LYS A 460 -10.32 14.70 -25.12
CA LYS A 460 -9.38 15.52 -25.90
C LYS A 460 -8.92 14.82 -27.17
N ALA A 461 -8.63 13.52 -27.10
CA ALA A 461 -8.25 12.74 -28.27
C ALA A 461 -9.38 12.67 -29.33
N ARG A 462 -10.65 12.57 -28.90
CA ARG A 462 -11.82 12.54 -29.79
C ARG A 462 -12.23 13.91 -30.33
N ASN A 463 -12.07 14.97 -29.53
CA ASN A 463 -12.41 16.33 -29.91
C ASN A 463 -11.28 17.32 -29.56
N PRO A 464 -10.19 17.34 -30.35
CA PRO A 464 -9.03 18.20 -30.09
C PRO A 464 -9.36 19.70 -30.15
N THR A 465 -10.44 20.05 -30.84
CA THR A 465 -10.91 21.43 -31.06
C THR A 465 -11.88 21.94 -30.01
N CYS A 466 -12.09 21.21 -28.91
CA CYS A 466 -13.06 21.56 -27.88
C CYS A 466 -12.74 22.95 -27.27
N GLN A 467 -13.52 23.96 -27.66
CA GLN A 467 -13.41 25.35 -27.21
C GLN A 467 -14.24 25.54 -25.93
N PRO A 468 -13.99 26.60 -25.12
CA PRO A 468 -14.81 26.90 -23.94
C PRO A 468 -16.31 27.18 -24.23
N ASN A 469 -16.73 27.23 -25.51
CA ASN A 469 -18.11 27.44 -25.97
C ASN A 469 -18.76 26.18 -26.60
N THR A 470 -18.18 24.99 -26.44
CA THR A 470 -18.76 23.74 -26.96
C THR A 470 -20.18 23.54 -26.44
N SER A 471 -21.10 23.18 -27.33
CA SER A 471 -22.49 22.96 -26.93
C SER A 471 -22.59 21.73 -26.02
N THR A 472 -23.52 21.75 -25.07
CA THR A 472 -23.77 20.58 -24.20
C THR A 472 -24.08 19.34 -25.04
N HIS A 473 -24.70 19.49 -26.20
CA HIS A 473 -24.99 18.40 -27.13
C HIS A 473 -23.72 17.73 -27.68
N GLU A 474 -22.76 18.50 -28.19
CA GLU A 474 -21.49 17.98 -28.72
C GLU A 474 -20.66 17.28 -27.63
N LEU A 475 -20.73 17.74 -26.38
CA LEU A 475 -20.09 17.08 -25.24
C LEU A 475 -20.72 15.73 -24.92
N LEU A 476 -22.05 15.62 -24.98
CA LEU A 476 -22.76 14.36 -24.75
C LEU A 476 -22.46 13.34 -25.86
N GLU A 477 -22.40 13.78 -27.13
CA GLU A 477 -22.00 12.93 -28.26
C GLU A 477 -20.54 12.46 -28.15
N THR A 478 -19.63 13.37 -27.77
CA THR A 478 -18.22 13.01 -27.54
C THR A 478 -18.10 11.93 -26.45
N ASP A 479 -18.85 12.07 -25.35
CA ASP A 479 -18.83 11.08 -24.28
C ASP A 479 -19.43 9.73 -24.70
N LEU A 480 -20.45 9.70 -25.57
CA LEU A 480 -20.97 8.44 -26.12
C LEU A 480 -19.90 7.69 -26.90
N ASP A 481 -19.14 8.38 -27.74
CA ASP A 481 -18.05 7.79 -28.51
C ASP A 481 -16.91 7.29 -27.60
N VAL A 482 -16.58 8.06 -26.55
CA VAL A 482 -15.57 7.67 -25.56
C VAL A 482 -15.99 6.40 -24.82
N LEU A 483 -17.23 6.34 -24.33
CA LEU A 483 -17.75 5.15 -23.63
C LEU A 483 -17.84 3.95 -24.58
N GLY A 484 -18.27 4.13 -25.82
CA GLY A 484 -18.30 3.07 -26.83
C GLY A 484 -16.91 2.52 -27.13
N GLY A 485 -15.90 3.38 -27.25
CA GLY A 485 -14.50 2.97 -27.41
C GLY A 485 -13.98 2.18 -26.23
N LEU A 486 -14.23 2.64 -24.99
CA LEU A 486 -13.86 1.93 -23.78
C LEU A 486 -14.54 0.56 -23.68
N SER A 487 -15.84 0.48 -23.97
CA SER A 487 -16.57 -0.80 -24.00
C SER A 487 -15.92 -1.78 -24.96
N SER A 488 -15.62 -1.35 -26.19
CA SER A 488 -14.99 -2.21 -27.20
C SER A 488 -13.61 -2.71 -26.75
N THR A 489 -12.79 -1.85 -26.12
CA THR A 489 -11.49 -2.26 -25.57
C THR A 489 -11.65 -3.33 -24.49
N PHE A 490 -12.52 -3.11 -23.51
CA PHE A 490 -12.69 -4.06 -22.40
C PHE A 490 -13.44 -5.34 -22.79
N GLU A 491 -14.30 -5.31 -23.81
CA GLU A 491 -14.88 -6.51 -24.41
C GLU A 491 -13.78 -7.38 -25.03
N GLY A 492 -12.87 -6.78 -25.81
CA GLY A 492 -11.72 -7.50 -26.38
C GLY A 492 -10.78 -8.08 -25.32
N MET A 493 -10.51 -7.34 -24.23
CA MET A 493 -9.72 -7.85 -23.11
C MET A 493 -10.42 -9.00 -22.37
N MET A 494 -11.74 -8.94 -22.21
CA MET A 494 -12.54 -10.00 -21.60
C MET A 494 -12.56 -11.26 -22.46
N GLU A 495 -12.68 -11.13 -23.78
CA GLU A 495 -12.61 -12.26 -24.72
C GLU A 495 -11.28 -13.03 -24.59
N ALA A 496 -10.17 -12.31 -24.42
CA ALA A 496 -8.85 -12.91 -24.21
C ALA A 496 -8.71 -13.70 -22.89
N LEU A 497 -9.60 -13.48 -21.91
CA LEU A 497 -9.57 -14.21 -20.63
C LEU A 497 -10.52 -15.41 -20.60
N SER A 498 -11.45 -15.52 -21.54
CA SER A 498 -12.40 -16.63 -21.65
C SER A 498 -11.69 -17.89 -22.17
N ASP A 499 -11.45 -18.86 -21.29
CA ASP A 499 -11.07 -20.21 -21.69
C ASP A 499 -11.84 -21.27 -20.89
N GLU A 500 -12.15 -22.40 -21.55
CA GLU A 500 -13.34 -23.26 -21.33
C GLU A 500 -13.26 -24.28 -20.16
N ASN A 501 -12.15 -24.38 -19.43
CA ASN A 501 -11.95 -25.47 -18.46
C ASN A 501 -12.00 -24.99 -16.99
N GLN A 502 -13.21 -24.68 -16.51
CA GLN A 502 -13.47 -24.35 -15.09
C GLN A 502 -13.84 -25.57 -14.22
N GLU A 503 -13.70 -26.80 -14.71
CA GLU A 503 -14.34 -27.97 -14.06
C GLU A 503 -13.58 -28.60 -12.88
N ASP A 504 -12.32 -28.24 -12.57
CA ASP A 504 -11.57 -28.90 -11.47
C ASP A 504 -11.02 -27.94 -10.38
N ARG A 505 -11.87 -27.05 -9.85
CA ARG A 505 -11.48 -26.14 -8.76
C ARG A 505 -11.21 -26.84 -7.41
N GLU A 506 -11.78 -28.01 -7.16
CA GLU A 506 -11.75 -28.64 -5.83
C GLU A 506 -10.43 -29.39 -5.53
N ILE A 507 -9.66 -29.76 -6.56
CA ILE A 507 -8.38 -30.50 -6.42
C ILE A 507 -7.15 -29.63 -6.77
N ALA A 508 -7.36 -28.36 -7.12
CA ALA A 508 -6.29 -27.46 -7.53
C ALA A 508 -5.27 -27.15 -6.40
N GLY A 509 -3.99 -27.08 -6.78
CA GLY A 509 -2.88 -26.64 -5.93
C GLY A 509 -3.06 -25.20 -5.42
N TRP A 510 -2.24 -24.81 -4.43
CA TRP A 510 -2.32 -23.47 -3.83
C TRP A 510 -2.05 -22.36 -4.86
N ASP A 511 -1.13 -22.61 -5.78
CA ASP A 511 -0.69 -21.70 -6.83
C ASP A 511 -1.78 -21.52 -7.90
N VAL A 512 -2.39 -22.61 -8.36
CA VAL A 512 -3.52 -22.58 -9.32
C VAL A 512 -4.72 -21.84 -8.72
N LYS A 513 -4.99 -22.04 -7.42
CA LYS A 513 -6.05 -21.32 -6.71
C LYS A 513 -5.80 -19.82 -6.69
N LEU A 514 -4.61 -19.37 -6.28
CA LEU A 514 -4.24 -17.95 -6.28
C LEU A 514 -4.28 -17.33 -7.68
N ALA A 515 -3.76 -18.04 -8.69
CA ALA A 515 -3.83 -17.60 -10.08
C ALA A 515 -5.27 -17.41 -10.56
N THR A 516 -6.14 -18.37 -10.27
CA THR A 516 -7.56 -18.34 -10.66
C THR A 516 -8.33 -17.23 -9.92
N GLU A 517 -8.05 -17.02 -8.64
CA GLU A 517 -8.63 -15.94 -7.86
C GLU A 517 -8.20 -14.57 -8.40
N PHE A 518 -6.92 -14.40 -8.76
CA PHE A 518 -6.43 -13.17 -9.39
C PHE A 518 -7.08 -12.92 -10.75
N LYS A 519 -7.17 -13.94 -11.61
CA LYS A 519 -7.87 -13.82 -12.91
C LYS A 519 -9.34 -13.46 -12.72
N SER A 520 -10.00 -14.03 -11.71
CA SER A 520 -11.39 -13.69 -11.35
C SER A 520 -11.53 -12.24 -10.88
N LEU A 521 -10.56 -11.72 -10.14
CA LEU A 521 -10.50 -10.32 -9.73
C LEU A 521 -10.37 -9.38 -10.94
N GLN A 522 -9.50 -9.69 -11.89
CA GLN A 522 -9.35 -8.92 -13.14
C GLN A 522 -10.66 -8.89 -13.95
N ILE A 523 -11.30 -10.05 -14.12
CA ILE A 523 -12.62 -10.19 -14.75
C ILE A 523 -13.67 -9.32 -14.05
N LYS A 524 -13.69 -9.33 -12.70
CA LYS A 524 -14.60 -8.50 -11.90
C LYS A 524 -14.38 -7.01 -12.17
N ILE A 525 -13.13 -6.54 -12.22
CA ILE A 525 -12.79 -5.14 -12.51
C ILE A 525 -13.32 -4.75 -13.90
N MET A 526 -12.98 -5.51 -14.94
CA MET A 526 -13.40 -5.19 -16.31
C MET A 526 -14.91 -5.25 -16.50
N SER A 527 -15.56 -6.25 -15.90
CA SER A 527 -17.04 -6.34 -15.91
C SER A 527 -17.69 -5.10 -15.28
N SER A 528 -17.10 -4.55 -14.22
CA SER A 528 -17.61 -3.33 -13.57
C SER A 528 -17.43 -2.07 -14.43
N ILE A 529 -16.41 -2.05 -15.28
CA ILE A 529 -16.14 -0.96 -16.23
C ILE A 529 -17.12 -1.04 -17.40
N LEU A 530 -17.34 -2.24 -17.96
CA LEU A 530 -18.34 -2.47 -19.00
C LEU A 530 -19.75 -2.06 -18.53
N ALA A 531 -20.12 -2.45 -17.31
CA ALA A 531 -21.39 -2.06 -16.71
C ALA A 531 -21.50 -0.52 -16.52
N ALA A 532 -20.40 0.13 -16.13
CA ALA A 532 -20.35 1.58 -16.01
C ALA A 532 -20.50 2.28 -17.38
N CYS A 533 -19.86 1.76 -18.44
CA CYS A 533 -19.98 2.28 -19.79
C CYS A 533 -21.40 2.11 -20.33
N ASP A 534 -22.01 0.93 -20.20
CA ASP A 534 -23.41 0.69 -20.60
C ASP A 534 -24.39 1.61 -19.85
N SER A 535 -24.23 1.74 -18.53
CA SER A 535 -25.06 2.66 -17.75
C SER A 535 -24.84 4.12 -18.15
N GLY A 536 -23.60 4.51 -18.48
CA GLY A 536 -23.25 5.84 -18.94
C GLY A 536 -23.88 6.16 -20.30
N CYS A 537 -23.81 5.24 -21.27
CA CYS A 537 -24.44 5.38 -22.58
C CYS A 537 -25.95 5.60 -22.45
N LYS A 538 -26.63 4.80 -21.62
CA LYS A 538 -28.07 4.96 -21.37
C LYS A 538 -28.42 6.32 -20.75
N MET A 539 -27.58 6.84 -19.85
CA MET A 539 -27.77 8.18 -19.28
C MET A 539 -27.62 9.25 -20.36
N LEU A 540 -26.59 9.16 -21.20
CA LEU A 540 -26.31 10.12 -22.27
C LEU A 540 -27.40 10.13 -23.34
N GLU A 541 -27.84 8.96 -23.80
CA GLU A 541 -28.96 8.82 -24.76
C GLU A 541 -30.24 9.47 -24.21
N SER A 542 -30.52 9.27 -22.92
CA SER A 542 -31.66 9.90 -22.26
C SER A 542 -31.55 11.42 -22.17
N GLU A 543 -30.35 11.98 -21.98
CA GLU A 543 -30.16 13.43 -21.96
C GLU A 543 -30.19 14.05 -23.38
N LEU A 544 -29.59 13.39 -24.37
CA LEU A 544 -29.67 13.80 -25.78
C LEU A 544 -31.12 13.83 -26.28
N GLY A 545 -31.93 12.85 -25.84
CA GLY A 545 -33.37 12.83 -26.11
C GLY A 545 -34.15 14.02 -25.54
N LYS A 546 -33.64 14.71 -24.50
CA LYS A 546 -34.25 15.94 -23.98
C LYS A 546 -33.86 17.19 -24.77
N HIS A 547 -32.73 17.15 -25.48
CA HIS A 547 -32.23 18.26 -26.30
C HIS A 547 -32.80 18.28 -27.72
N THR A 548 -33.48 17.20 -28.13
CA THR A 548 -34.09 17.02 -29.46
C THR A 548 -35.58 17.38 -29.53
N VAL A 549 -36.16 17.92 -28.45
CA VAL A 549 -37.59 18.33 -28.34
C VAL A 549 -37.77 19.85 -28.46
#